data_AF-A0AAW4JG91-F1
#
_entry.id   AF-A0AAW4JG91-F1
#
_cell.length_a   1.000
_cell.length_b   1.000
_cell.length_c   1.000
_cell.angle_alpha   90.00
_cell.angle_beta   90.00
_cell.angle_gamma   90.00
#
_symmetry.space_group_name_H-M   'P 1'
#
loop_
_entity.id
_entity.type
_entity.pdbx_description
1 polymer ?
#
loop_
_entity_poly.entity_id
_entity_poly.type
_entity_poly.pdbx_seq_one_letter_code
_entity_poly.pdbx_strand_id
1 'polypeptide(L)'
;MNDNGHPLDRRRLLAGAAAASAVTVTGLAVASTTGAAAAAPGRPATPLITRDRIATAALRAPDGSALPVAVQADFHARLAAWLAFWSANSPAAWSVPVQVVARIEAAGDALVLHGIRHRRDDELRAGFAAGRRDATHLATLASLHHHFPSVRVRPDGTIRIVDGTAGFTGAPEQVAFAVAACRELWGEAATTADSWAEHAARVLARAGHRTDAASHAGWAAFTRTSLRRGLGTESYE
;
A
#
# COMPACT_ATOMS: atom_id res chain seq x y z
N MET A 1 -56.76 5.93 0.97
CA MET A 1 -55.81 5.89 -0.16
C MET A 1 -54.55 6.56 0.34
N ASN A 2 -53.50 5.76 0.52
CA ASN A 2 -52.25 6.16 1.15
C ASN A 2 -51.48 7.10 0.24
N ASP A 3 -50.93 8.18 0.79
CA ASP A 3 -49.59 8.69 0.43
C ASP A 3 -49.05 9.49 1.61
N ASN A 4 -48.26 8.80 2.44
CA ASN A 4 -47.42 9.35 3.49
C ASN A 4 -46.07 9.73 2.88
N GLY A 5 -45.53 10.90 3.23
CA GLY A 5 -44.09 11.15 3.09
C GLY A 5 -43.68 12.60 2.91
N HIS A 6 -43.90 13.42 3.95
CA HIS A 6 -43.40 14.79 4.03
C HIS A 6 -41.85 14.86 4.15
N PRO A 7 -41.25 16.01 3.77
CA PRO A 7 -39.82 16.17 3.48
C PRO A 7 -38.96 16.36 4.73
N LEU A 8 -37.69 15.97 4.65
CA LEU A 8 -36.69 16.22 5.70
C LEU A 8 -35.91 17.50 5.39
N ASP A 9 -36.25 18.57 6.09
CA ASP A 9 -35.35 19.69 6.38
C ASP A 9 -35.24 19.79 7.91
N ARG A 10 -34.01 19.83 8.45
CA ARG A 10 -33.66 20.54 9.69
C ARG A 10 -32.15 20.53 9.97
N ARG A 11 -31.58 21.71 9.76
CA ARG A 11 -30.37 22.30 10.34
C ARG A 11 -30.10 21.97 11.83
N ARG A 12 -28.80 21.86 12.16
CA ARG A 12 -28.06 22.39 13.34
C ARG A 12 -26.58 22.31 12.94
N LEU A 13 -25.79 23.35 12.62
CA LEU A 13 -25.47 24.65 13.21
C LEU A 13 -24.77 24.60 14.59
N LEU A 14 -23.57 25.21 14.60
CA LEU A 14 -22.74 25.74 15.70
C LEU A 14 -21.61 24.82 16.23
N ALA A 15 -20.38 25.26 16.51
CA ALA A 15 -19.76 26.60 16.45
C ALA A 15 -18.24 26.49 16.75
N GLY A 16 -17.48 27.49 16.26
CA GLY A 16 -16.29 28.08 16.93
C GLY A 16 -15.00 27.26 16.89
N ALA A 17 -13.81 27.82 16.67
CA ALA A 17 -13.36 29.19 16.84
C ALA A 17 -12.13 29.50 15.96
N ALA A 18 -12.05 30.75 15.51
CA ALA A 18 -10.88 31.38 14.92
C ALA A 18 -10.57 32.67 15.72
N ALA A 19 -9.29 32.89 16.05
CA ALA A 19 -8.59 34.18 16.26
C ALA A 19 -7.18 33.84 16.79
N ALA A 20 -6.08 34.05 16.05
CA ALA A 20 -5.41 35.29 15.66
C ALA A 20 -4.57 35.96 16.78
N SER A 21 -3.27 35.65 16.72
CA SER A 21 -2.07 36.52 16.88
C SER A 21 -1.80 37.33 18.15
N ALA A 22 -0.55 37.22 18.62
CA ALA A 22 0.25 38.37 19.07
C ALA A 22 1.75 38.12 18.79
N VAL A 23 2.37 39.10 18.16
CA VAL A 23 3.82 39.23 17.88
C VAL A 23 4.47 39.99 19.02
N THR A 24 5.68 39.60 19.42
CA THR A 24 6.65 40.54 19.99
C THR A 24 8.06 40.12 19.59
N VAL A 25 8.76 41.02 18.89
CA VAL A 25 10.19 40.94 18.55
C VAL A 25 10.89 42.07 19.29
N THR A 26 11.95 41.75 20.02
CA THR A 26 13.19 42.53 20.29
C THR A 26 13.98 41.74 21.36
N GLY A 27 15.29 41.53 21.32
CA GLY A 27 16.35 41.95 20.42
C GLY A 27 17.59 41.05 20.60
N LEU A 28 18.64 41.35 19.84
CA LEU A 28 19.91 40.60 19.75
C LEU A 28 20.63 40.39 21.09
N ALA A 29 21.18 39.19 21.27
CA ALA A 29 22.49 38.97 21.87
C ALA A 29 23.18 37.78 21.19
N VAL A 30 24.35 38.01 20.60
CA VAL A 30 25.24 36.98 20.06
C VAL A 30 25.94 36.29 21.23
N ALA A 31 25.71 35.00 21.39
CA ALA A 31 26.56 34.12 22.18
C ALA A 31 26.68 32.76 21.48
N SER A 32 27.87 32.51 20.92
CA SER A 32 28.24 31.23 20.34
C SER A 32 28.40 30.20 21.45
N THR A 33 27.39 29.36 21.66
CA THR A 33 27.50 28.15 22.48
C THR A 33 27.18 26.95 21.60
N THR A 34 28.17 26.07 21.45
CA THR A 34 28.09 24.76 20.81
C THR A 34 26.90 23.98 21.38
N GLY A 35 25.80 23.96 20.61
CA GLY A 35 24.60 23.20 20.96
C GLY A 35 24.85 21.72 20.82
N ALA A 36 24.88 21.00 21.93
CA ALA A 36 24.69 19.56 21.94
C ALA A 36 23.35 19.28 21.23
N ALA A 37 23.39 18.50 20.15
CA ALA A 37 22.21 18.09 19.42
C ALA A 37 21.24 17.43 20.40
N ALA A 38 20.11 18.08 20.67
CA ALA A 38 19.02 17.48 21.41
C ALA A 38 18.59 16.23 20.61
N ALA A 39 18.83 15.05 21.17
CA ALA A 39 18.37 13.81 20.61
C ALA A 39 16.85 13.92 20.44
N ALA A 40 16.37 13.76 19.21
CA ALA A 40 14.94 13.68 18.95
C ALA A 40 14.35 12.60 19.87
N PRO A 41 13.20 12.84 20.52
CA PRO A 41 12.58 11.84 21.38
C PRO A 41 12.39 10.57 20.56
N GLY A 42 13.10 9.50 20.96
CA GLY A 42 13.06 8.22 20.28
C GLY A 42 11.62 7.73 20.24
N ARG A 43 11.11 7.45 19.03
CA ARG A 43 9.81 6.80 18.87
C ARG A 43 9.81 5.55 19.77
N PRO A 44 8.80 5.36 20.63
CA PRO A 44 8.74 4.18 21.48
C PRO A 44 8.86 2.93 20.61
N ALA A 45 9.66 1.97 21.07
CA ALA A 45 9.86 0.72 20.34
C ALA A 45 8.52 0.01 20.18
N THR A 46 8.12 -0.23 18.94
CA THR A 46 6.88 -0.97 18.64
C THR A 46 7.01 -2.40 19.17
N PRO A 47 6.02 -2.92 19.91
CA PRO A 47 6.10 -4.26 20.49
C PRO A 47 6.19 -5.33 19.41
N LEU A 48 7.05 -6.32 19.62
CA LEU A 48 7.12 -7.52 18.80
C LEU A 48 6.10 -8.55 19.30
N ILE A 49 5.39 -9.16 18.35
CA ILE A 49 4.46 -10.26 18.59
C ILE A 49 4.91 -11.48 17.79
N THR A 50 4.71 -12.67 18.36
CA THR A 50 5.04 -13.93 17.70
C THR A 50 3.85 -14.40 16.87
N ARG A 51 4.06 -14.62 15.57
CA ARG A 51 3.00 -15.00 14.62
C ARG A 51 3.46 -16.07 13.63
N ASP A 52 2.56 -16.98 13.30
CA ASP A 52 2.74 -18.01 12.26
C ASP A 52 1.86 -17.75 11.03
N ARG A 53 1.17 -16.60 11.00
CA ARG A 53 0.16 -16.24 9.99
C ARG A 53 0.16 -14.75 9.69
N ILE A 54 -0.23 -14.42 8.46
CA ILE A 54 -0.65 -13.06 8.05
C ILE A 54 -2.14 -13.14 7.74
N ALA A 55 -2.96 -12.39 8.48
CA ALA A 55 -4.41 -12.62 8.54
C ALA A 55 -4.72 -14.11 8.79
N THR A 56 -5.43 -14.77 7.88
CA THR A 56 -5.75 -16.21 7.95
C THR A 56 -4.73 -17.11 7.27
N ALA A 57 -3.81 -16.57 6.46
CA ALA A 57 -2.87 -17.34 5.67
C ALA A 57 -1.66 -17.78 6.50
N ALA A 58 -1.28 -19.06 6.39
CA ALA A 58 -0.08 -19.57 7.05
C ALA A 58 1.18 -18.93 6.47
N LEU A 59 2.03 -18.41 7.34
CA LEU A 59 3.34 -17.91 6.96
C LEU A 59 4.30 -19.09 6.78
N ARG A 60 4.97 -19.15 5.64
CA ARG A 60 5.96 -20.18 5.30
C ARG A 60 7.26 -19.52 4.90
N ALA A 61 8.38 -20.02 5.40
CA ALA A 61 9.67 -19.61 4.90
C ALA A 61 9.89 -20.17 3.47
N PRO A 62 10.82 -19.60 2.69
CA PRO A 62 11.10 -20.08 1.32
C PRO A 62 11.55 -21.54 1.25
N ASP A 63 12.12 -22.08 2.32
CA ASP A 63 12.49 -23.50 2.45
C ASP A 63 11.31 -24.44 2.79
N GLY A 64 10.10 -23.88 2.95
CA GLY A 64 8.88 -24.61 3.28
C GLY A 64 8.59 -24.75 4.78
N SER A 65 9.52 -24.34 5.65
CA SER A 65 9.33 -24.37 7.11
C SER A 65 8.25 -23.38 7.56
N ALA A 66 7.70 -23.60 8.75
CA ALA A 66 6.53 -22.88 9.27
C ALA A 66 6.68 -22.49 10.74
N LEU A 67 7.84 -21.93 11.05
CA LEU A 67 8.11 -21.46 12.40
C LEU A 67 7.44 -20.10 12.62
N PRO A 68 6.86 -19.87 13.82
CA PRO A 68 6.43 -18.55 14.21
C PRO A 68 7.60 -17.55 14.15
N VAL A 69 7.30 -16.32 13.75
CA VAL A 69 8.26 -15.22 13.60
C VAL A 69 7.87 -14.05 14.50
N ALA A 70 8.86 -13.30 14.97
CA ALA A 70 8.64 -12.04 15.67
C ALA A 70 8.42 -10.91 14.66
N VAL A 71 7.33 -10.17 14.81
CA VAL A 71 6.94 -9.07 13.92
C VAL A 71 6.38 -7.91 14.74
N GLN A 72 6.62 -6.67 14.32
CA GLN A 72 6.03 -5.50 14.98
C GLN A 72 4.51 -5.54 14.85
N ALA A 73 3.80 -5.22 15.93
CA ALA A 73 2.34 -5.36 15.99
C ALA A 73 1.60 -4.54 14.91
N ASP A 74 2.01 -3.28 14.71
CA ASP A 74 1.41 -2.38 13.71
C ASP A 74 1.70 -2.85 12.29
N PHE A 75 2.93 -3.31 12.04
CA PHE A 75 3.31 -3.88 10.75
C PHE A 75 2.51 -5.15 10.44
N HIS A 76 2.29 -6.02 11.43
CA HIS A 76 1.46 -7.22 11.27
C HIS A 76 -0.01 -6.86 10.96
N ALA A 77 -0.57 -5.87 11.63
CA ALA A 77 -1.93 -5.38 11.35
C ALA A 77 -2.05 -4.84 9.92
N ARG A 78 -1.05 -4.08 9.46
CA ARG A 78 -0.99 -3.57 8.08
C ARG A 78 -0.82 -4.67 7.04
N LEU A 79 0.01 -5.69 7.31
CA LEU A 79 0.14 -6.88 6.47
C LEU A 79 -1.19 -7.64 6.37
N ALA A 80 -1.94 -7.76 7.45
CA ALA A 80 -3.25 -8.38 7.44
C ALA A 80 -4.26 -7.59 6.59
N ALA A 81 -4.28 -6.25 6.72
CA ALA A 81 -5.11 -5.37 5.89
C ALA A 81 -4.74 -5.47 4.40
N TRP A 82 -3.44 -5.47 4.09
CA TRP A 82 -2.94 -5.66 2.74
C TRP A 82 -3.38 -6.99 2.13
N LEU A 83 -3.24 -8.11 2.86
CA LEU A 83 -3.60 -9.41 2.32
C LEU A 83 -5.12 -9.54 2.11
N ALA A 84 -5.92 -8.95 3.00
CA ALA A 84 -7.36 -8.86 2.82
C ALA A 84 -7.73 -8.04 1.58
N PHE A 85 -7.06 -6.91 1.35
CA PHE A 85 -7.26 -6.10 0.14
C PHE A 85 -6.85 -6.84 -1.13
N TRP A 86 -5.71 -7.53 -1.14
CA TRP A 86 -5.29 -8.35 -2.28
C TRP A 86 -6.33 -9.45 -2.58
N SER A 87 -6.81 -10.14 -1.53
CA SER A 87 -7.83 -11.18 -1.65
C SER A 87 -9.15 -10.63 -2.20
N ALA A 88 -9.60 -9.46 -1.73
CA ALA A 88 -10.87 -8.86 -2.14
C ALA A 88 -10.88 -8.38 -3.60
N ASN A 89 -9.70 -8.24 -4.23
CA ASN A 89 -9.57 -7.86 -5.64
C ASN A 89 -9.10 -9.03 -6.52
N SER A 90 -8.98 -10.23 -5.96
CA SER A 90 -8.60 -11.45 -6.68
C SER A 90 -9.80 -12.09 -7.39
N PRO A 91 -9.59 -12.91 -8.43
CA PRO A 91 -10.67 -13.61 -9.13
C PRO A 91 -11.55 -14.40 -8.17
N ALA A 92 -12.87 -14.35 -8.36
CA ALA A 92 -13.84 -15.02 -7.49
C ALA A 92 -13.67 -16.55 -7.42
N ALA A 93 -13.04 -17.15 -8.45
CA ALA A 93 -12.71 -18.58 -8.48
C ALA A 93 -11.54 -18.95 -7.55
N TRP A 94 -10.80 -17.97 -7.01
CA TRP A 94 -9.71 -18.21 -6.07
C TRP A 94 -10.27 -18.23 -4.66
N SER A 95 -9.80 -19.16 -3.83
CA SER A 95 -10.02 -19.05 -2.39
C SER A 95 -9.32 -17.81 -1.83
N VAL A 96 -9.68 -17.42 -0.60
CA VAL A 96 -8.81 -16.55 0.21
C VAL A 96 -7.39 -17.13 0.29
N PRO A 97 -6.33 -16.30 0.41
CA PRO A 97 -4.97 -16.78 0.56
C PRO A 97 -4.84 -17.78 1.72
N VAL A 98 -4.20 -18.92 1.43
CA VAL A 98 -3.96 -19.98 2.42
C VAL A 98 -2.51 -20.03 2.88
N GLN A 99 -1.56 -19.57 2.05
CA GLN A 99 -0.15 -19.47 2.42
C GLN A 99 0.45 -18.18 1.87
N VAL A 100 1.28 -17.54 2.69
CA VAL A 100 2.22 -16.51 2.27
C VAL A 100 3.62 -17.07 2.45
N VAL A 101 4.39 -17.13 1.37
CA VAL A 101 5.79 -17.53 1.40
C VAL A 101 6.62 -16.27 1.54
N ALA A 102 7.25 -16.08 2.69
CA ALA A 102 7.99 -14.86 3.01
C ALA A 102 9.02 -15.07 4.12
N ARG A 103 9.95 -14.11 4.25
CA ARG A 103 10.86 -13.98 5.39
C ARG A 103 10.60 -12.65 6.09
N ILE A 104 10.46 -12.67 7.42
CA ILE A 104 10.49 -11.46 8.24
C ILE A 104 11.93 -11.14 8.60
N GLU A 105 12.35 -9.88 8.45
CA GLU A 105 13.69 -9.46 8.87
C GLU A 105 13.79 -9.39 10.40
N ALA A 106 15.01 -9.48 10.95
CA ALA A 106 15.23 -9.70 12.38
C ALA A 106 14.61 -8.63 13.30
N ALA A 107 14.50 -7.38 12.82
CA ALA A 107 13.86 -6.29 13.56
C ALA A 107 12.32 -6.34 13.57
N GLY A 108 11.72 -7.26 12.80
CA GLY A 108 10.27 -7.43 12.71
C GLY A 108 9.53 -6.32 11.99
N ASP A 109 10.25 -5.40 11.32
CA ASP A 109 9.73 -4.20 10.66
C ASP A 109 9.66 -4.32 9.12
N ALA A 110 10.06 -5.48 8.61
CA ALA A 110 10.13 -5.73 7.18
C ALA A 110 9.83 -7.18 6.80
N LEU A 111 9.25 -7.31 5.62
CA LEU A 111 8.92 -8.60 5.01
C LEU A 111 9.56 -8.68 3.62
N VAL A 112 10.17 -9.82 3.31
CA VAL A 112 10.59 -10.20 1.96
C VAL A 112 9.59 -11.22 1.44
N LEU A 113 8.78 -10.82 0.46
CA LEU A 113 7.72 -11.63 -0.13
C LEU A 113 8.26 -12.48 -1.28
N HIS A 114 8.01 -13.78 -1.23
CA HIS A 114 8.37 -14.76 -2.27
C HIS A 114 7.15 -15.28 -3.01
N GLY A 115 6.00 -15.41 -2.34
CA GLY A 115 4.80 -15.96 -2.96
C GLY A 115 3.52 -15.79 -2.14
N ILE A 116 2.39 -15.83 -2.83
CA ILE A 116 1.05 -15.90 -2.23
C ILE A 116 0.33 -17.07 -2.89
N ARG A 117 -0.22 -17.99 -2.10
CA ARG A 117 -0.90 -19.18 -2.60
C ARG A 117 -2.36 -19.22 -2.16
N HIS A 118 -3.21 -19.68 -3.06
CA HIS A 118 -4.64 -19.89 -2.87
C HIS A 118 -5.00 -21.32 -3.29
N ARG A 119 -6.20 -21.77 -2.95
CA ARG A 119 -6.79 -23.00 -3.50
C ARG A 119 -7.69 -22.67 -4.67
N ARG A 120 -7.60 -23.51 -5.70
CA ARG A 120 -8.53 -23.54 -6.83
C ARG A 120 -8.67 -25.00 -7.24
N ASP A 121 -9.91 -25.48 -7.31
CA ASP A 121 -10.22 -26.87 -7.67
C ASP A 121 -9.45 -27.88 -6.78
N ASP A 122 -9.42 -27.61 -5.47
CA ASP A 122 -8.64 -28.33 -4.43
C ASP A 122 -7.11 -28.35 -4.58
N GLU A 123 -6.57 -27.75 -5.64
CA GLU A 123 -5.13 -27.62 -5.85
C GLU A 123 -4.58 -26.33 -5.27
N LEU A 124 -3.37 -26.41 -4.69
CA LEU A 124 -2.64 -25.23 -4.22
C LEU A 124 -1.97 -24.54 -5.40
N ARG A 125 -2.40 -23.32 -5.71
CA ARG A 125 -1.90 -22.52 -6.84
C ARG A 125 -1.18 -21.27 -6.35
N ALA A 126 -0.16 -20.84 -7.09
CA ALA A 126 0.51 -19.57 -6.85
C ALA A 126 -0.29 -18.42 -7.48
N GLY A 127 -0.93 -17.61 -6.63
CA GLY A 127 -1.47 -16.31 -7.04
C GLY A 127 -0.32 -15.38 -7.36
N PHE A 128 0.67 -15.28 -6.48
CA PHE A 128 1.92 -14.56 -6.74
C PHE A 128 3.13 -15.48 -6.55
N ALA A 129 4.16 -15.32 -7.38
CA ALA A 129 5.45 -15.95 -7.24
C ALA A 129 6.55 -15.00 -7.74
N ALA A 130 7.56 -14.74 -6.91
CA ALA A 130 8.65 -13.79 -7.19
C ALA A 130 9.37 -14.03 -8.52
N GLY A 131 9.55 -15.30 -8.91
CA GLY A 131 10.20 -15.69 -10.17
C GLY A 131 9.38 -15.42 -11.43
N ARG A 132 8.09 -15.07 -11.31
CA ARG A 132 7.24 -14.72 -12.47
C ARG A 132 7.18 -13.21 -12.61
N ARG A 133 7.64 -12.69 -13.75
CA ARG A 133 7.57 -11.26 -14.13
C ARG A 133 6.38 -11.02 -15.05
N ASP A 134 5.19 -11.30 -14.56
CA ASP A 134 3.93 -11.20 -15.30
C ASP A 134 3.03 -10.08 -14.76
N ALA A 135 1.83 -9.93 -15.32
CA ALA A 135 0.84 -8.96 -14.87
C ALA A 135 0.47 -9.13 -13.38
N THR A 136 0.56 -10.35 -12.84
CA THR A 136 0.28 -10.59 -11.42
C THR A 136 1.41 -10.09 -10.51
N HIS A 137 2.65 -10.05 -11.00
CA HIS A 137 3.75 -9.38 -10.30
C HIS A 137 3.45 -7.89 -10.12
N LEU A 138 3.08 -7.20 -11.19
CA LEU A 138 2.69 -5.79 -11.16
C LEU A 138 1.43 -5.56 -10.33
N ALA A 139 0.43 -6.45 -10.40
CA ALA A 139 -0.75 -6.38 -9.57
C ALA A 139 -0.42 -6.48 -8.07
N THR A 140 0.49 -7.40 -7.72
CA THR A 140 0.96 -7.57 -6.34
C THR A 140 1.70 -6.32 -5.87
N LEU A 141 2.56 -5.73 -6.71
CA LEU A 141 3.20 -4.44 -6.42
C LEU A 141 2.17 -3.32 -6.22
N ALA A 142 1.13 -3.26 -7.04
CA ALA A 142 0.05 -2.28 -6.89
C ALA A 142 -0.62 -2.40 -5.52
N SER A 143 -0.96 -3.63 -5.09
CA SER A 143 -1.55 -3.87 -3.76
C SER A 143 -0.63 -3.47 -2.60
N LEU A 144 0.68 -3.66 -2.78
CA LEU A 144 1.69 -3.32 -1.77
C LEU A 144 1.88 -1.80 -1.70
N HIS A 145 2.04 -1.13 -2.83
CA HIS A 145 2.14 0.33 -2.89
C HIS A 145 0.88 1.05 -2.42
N HIS A 146 -0.27 0.37 -2.42
CA HIS A 146 -1.50 0.87 -1.79
C HIS A 146 -1.37 0.97 -0.26
N HIS A 147 -0.65 0.04 0.38
CA HIS A 147 -0.59 -0.08 1.84
C HIS A 147 0.72 0.39 2.45
N PHE A 148 1.82 0.36 1.69
CA PHE A 148 3.17 0.57 2.19
C PHE A 148 3.89 1.66 1.39
N PRO A 149 4.58 2.60 2.06
CA PRO A 149 5.33 3.64 1.39
C PRO A 149 6.64 3.13 0.77
N SER A 150 7.21 2.05 1.32
CA SER A 150 8.46 1.46 0.87
C SER A 150 8.25 0.03 0.41
N VAL A 151 8.35 -0.17 -0.90
CA VAL A 151 8.24 -1.45 -1.57
C VAL A 151 9.37 -1.51 -2.60
N ARG A 152 10.28 -2.47 -2.44
CA ARG A 152 11.45 -2.61 -3.32
C ARG A 152 11.50 -4.00 -3.91
N VAL A 153 11.50 -4.05 -5.24
CA VAL A 153 11.74 -5.27 -6.00
C VAL A 153 13.23 -5.60 -5.98
N ARG A 154 13.60 -6.82 -5.61
CA ARG A 154 14.97 -7.32 -5.68
C ARG A 154 15.26 -7.94 -7.06
N PRO A 155 16.53 -8.15 -7.43
CA PRO A 155 16.90 -8.74 -8.72
C PRO A 155 16.25 -10.11 -8.97
N ASP A 156 16.12 -10.94 -7.93
CA ASP A 156 15.48 -12.26 -7.95
C ASP A 156 13.94 -12.21 -8.04
N GLY A 157 13.35 -11.01 -8.01
CA GLY A 157 11.91 -10.77 -8.10
C GLY A 157 11.15 -10.83 -6.79
N THR A 158 11.84 -11.14 -5.70
CA THR A 158 11.27 -10.99 -4.36
C THR A 158 11.01 -9.52 -4.06
N ILE A 159 10.03 -9.26 -3.20
CA ILE A 159 9.60 -7.89 -2.90
C ILE A 159 9.85 -7.63 -1.41
N ARG A 160 10.72 -6.66 -1.13
CA ARG A 160 10.97 -6.19 0.22
C ARG A 160 9.98 -5.07 0.56
N ILE A 161 9.33 -5.17 1.70
CA ILE A 161 8.32 -4.23 2.19
C ILE A 161 8.76 -3.72 3.56
N VAL A 162 8.66 -2.41 3.81
CA VAL A 162 8.86 -1.80 5.14
C VAL A 162 7.54 -1.21 5.61
N ASP A 163 7.27 -1.27 6.92
CA ASP A 163 6.15 -0.54 7.51
C ASP A 163 6.28 0.98 7.34
N GLY A 164 5.14 1.66 7.37
CA GLY A 164 5.05 3.11 7.33
C GLY A 164 3.69 3.60 6.88
N THR A 165 3.53 4.92 6.86
CA THR A 165 2.27 5.55 6.42
C THR A 165 2.05 5.35 4.94
N ALA A 166 0.89 4.81 4.57
CA ALA A 166 0.50 4.58 3.18
C ALA A 166 0.30 5.90 2.41
N GLY A 167 0.59 5.88 1.12
CA GLY A 167 0.39 7.01 0.22
C GLY A 167 1.54 7.20 -0.76
N PHE A 168 1.35 8.10 -1.71
CA PHE A 168 2.41 8.52 -2.61
C PHE A 168 3.42 9.39 -1.85
N THR A 169 4.70 9.04 -1.99
CA THR A 169 5.85 9.71 -1.37
C THR A 169 6.80 10.30 -2.39
N GLY A 170 6.63 9.99 -3.69
CA GLY A 170 7.59 10.36 -4.73
C GLY A 170 8.85 9.50 -4.74
N ALA A 171 8.90 8.42 -3.93
CA ALA A 171 10.05 7.53 -3.91
C ALA A 171 10.32 6.93 -5.31
N PRO A 172 11.60 6.76 -5.71
CA PRO A 172 11.95 6.22 -7.01
C PRO A 172 11.28 4.87 -7.32
N GLU A 173 11.12 4.01 -6.32
CA GLU A 173 10.44 2.72 -6.47
C GLU A 173 8.95 2.87 -6.81
N GLN A 174 8.25 3.86 -6.24
CA GLN A 174 6.84 4.14 -6.58
C GLN A 174 6.71 4.66 -8.01
N VAL A 175 7.60 5.57 -8.42
CA VAL A 175 7.61 6.10 -9.80
C VAL A 175 7.95 4.98 -10.79
N ALA A 176 8.94 4.15 -10.48
CA ALA A 176 9.29 3.00 -11.32
C ALA A 176 8.13 2.01 -11.47
N PHE A 177 7.40 1.72 -10.38
CA PHE A 177 6.17 0.94 -10.44
C PHE A 177 5.12 1.62 -11.32
N ALA A 178 4.86 2.92 -11.14
CA ALA A 178 3.83 3.62 -11.90
C ALA A 178 4.13 3.62 -13.41
N VAL A 179 5.40 3.83 -13.79
CA VAL A 179 5.86 3.70 -15.18
C VAL A 179 5.61 2.30 -15.72
N ALA A 180 6.04 1.27 -14.99
CA ALA A 180 5.86 -0.12 -15.40
C ALA A 180 4.39 -0.51 -15.52
N ALA A 181 3.55 -0.11 -14.56
CA ALA A 181 2.12 -0.35 -14.59
C ALA A 181 1.47 0.32 -15.82
N CYS A 182 1.78 1.59 -16.08
CA CYS A 182 1.25 2.31 -17.24
C CYS A 182 1.63 1.61 -18.56
N ARG A 183 2.89 1.21 -18.72
CA ARG A 183 3.36 0.52 -19.93
C ARG A 183 2.74 -0.86 -20.09
N GLU A 184 2.90 -1.71 -19.09
CA GLU A 184 2.66 -3.16 -19.21
C GLU A 184 1.21 -3.54 -18.92
N LEU A 185 0.51 -2.84 -18.02
CA LEU A 185 -0.90 -3.13 -17.71
C LEU A 185 -1.84 -2.28 -18.56
N TRP A 186 -1.48 -1.02 -18.81
CA TRP A 186 -2.38 -0.03 -19.41
C TRP A 186 -2.06 0.31 -20.87
N GLY A 187 -0.99 -0.26 -21.43
CA GLY A 187 -0.60 -0.07 -22.83
C GLY A 187 -0.03 1.32 -23.16
N GLU A 188 0.28 2.13 -22.15
CA GLU A 188 0.84 3.48 -22.30
C GLU A 188 2.37 3.41 -22.52
N ALA A 189 2.80 2.84 -23.65
CA ALA A 189 4.20 2.49 -23.92
C ALA A 189 5.20 3.66 -23.77
N ALA A 190 4.79 4.88 -24.09
CA ALA A 190 5.62 6.08 -24.02
C ALA A 190 5.84 6.64 -22.60
N THR A 191 5.23 6.04 -21.57
CA THR A 191 5.32 6.54 -20.20
C THR A 191 6.78 6.59 -19.73
N THR A 192 7.25 7.71 -19.18
CA THR A 192 8.58 7.85 -18.57
C THR A 192 8.48 8.31 -17.12
N ALA A 193 9.60 8.38 -16.40
CA ALA A 193 9.63 8.91 -15.04
C ALA A 193 9.20 10.40 -14.95
N ASP A 194 9.27 11.15 -16.06
CA ASP A 194 8.86 12.56 -16.09
C ASP A 194 7.39 12.71 -16.53
N SER A 195 6.84 11.75 -17.28
CA SER A 195 5.47 11.82 -17.79
C SER A 195 4.47 10.91 -17.07
N TRP A 196 4.91 10.04 -16.15
CA TRP A 196 4.05 9.00 -15.55
C TRP A 196 2.75 9.53 -14.95
N ALA A 197 2.77 10.70 -14.31
CA ALA A 197 1.58 11.25 -13.66
C ALA A 197 0.49 11.61 -14.69
N GLU A 198 0.88 12.08 -15.88
CA GLU A 198 -0.05 12.37 -16.97
C GLU A 198 -0.67 11.09 -17.56
N HIS A 199 0.15 10.06 -17.78
CA HIS A 199 -0.32 8.75 -18.23
C HIS A 199 -1.22 8.08 -17.17
N ALA A 200 -0.86 8.17 -15.89
CA ALA A 200 -1.67 7.68 -14.78
C ALA A 200 -3.01 8.44 -14.65
N ALA A 201 -3.02 9.75 -14.92
CA ALA A 201 -4.26 10.53 -14.96
C ALA A 201 -5.21 10.05 -16.08
N ARG A 202 -4.67 9.68 -17.26
CA ARG A 202 -5.48 9.06 -18.33
C ARG A 202 -6.04 7.70 -17.92
N VAL A 203 -5.22 6.87 -17.26
CA VAL A 203 -5.66 5.59 -16.68
C VAL A 203 -6.79 5.79 -15.68
N LEU A 204 -6.64 6.75 -14.76
CA LEU A 204 -7.67 7.10 -13.79
C LEU A 204 -8.95 7.60 -14.47
N ALA A 205 -8.83 8.42 -15.52
CA ALA A 205 -9.97 8.90 -16.27
C ALA A 205 -10.75 7.76 -16.96
N ARG A 206 -10.07 6.77 -17.55
CA ARG A 206 -10.70 5.54 -18.08
C ARG A 206 -11.48 4.78 -17.00
N ALA A 207 -10.95 4.75 -15.78
CA ALA A 207 -11.62 4.17 -14.62
C ALA A 207 -12.67 5.09 -13.97
N GLY A 208 -13.03 6.22 -14.58
CA GLY A 208 -14.05 7.15 -14.07
C GLY A 208 -13.59 8.06 -12.93
N HIS A 209 -12.29 8.13 -12.65
CA HIS A 209 -11.72 8.99 -11.62
C HIS A 209 -11.14 10.27 -12.22
N ARG A 210 -11.42 11.41 -11.59
CA ARG A 210 -10.84 12.73 -11.93
C ARG A 210 -10.07 13.27 -10.73
N THR A 211 -8.90 12.71 -10.49
CA THR A 211 -8.05 13.07 -9.36
C THR A 211 -6.59 13.03 -9.79
N ASP A 212 -5.76 13.86 -9.17
CA ASP A 212 -4.31 13.82 -9.35
C ASP A 212 -3.77 12.47 -8.83
N ALA A 213 -3.05 11.73 -9.69
CA ALA A 213 -2.45 10.45 -9.36
C ALA A 213 -1.41 10.53 -8.24
N ALA A 214 -0.76 11.69 -8.06
CA ALA A 214 0.20 11.93 -6.98
C ALA A 214 -0.46 12.33 -5.64
N SER A 215 -1.77 12.63 -5.64
CA SER A 215 -2.52 12.84 -4.40
C SER A 215 -2.73 11.51 -3.65
N HIS A 216 -2.99 11.58 -2.33
CA HIS A 216 -3.28 10.38 -1.54
C HIS A 216 -4.46 9.57 -2.11
N ALA A 217 -5.56 10.24 -2.47
CA ALA A 217 -6.75 9.60 -3.03
C ALA A 217 -6.49 9.04 -4.43
N GLY A 218 -5.77 9.77 -5.28
CA GLY A 218 -5.46 9.31 -6.63
C GLY A 218 -4.48 8.16 -6.67
N TRP A 219 -3.48 8.15 -5.79
CA TRP A 219 -2.56 7.01 -5.63
C TRP A 219 -3.31 5.75 -5.20
N ALA A 220 -4.22 5.89 -4.22
CA ALA A 220 -5.06 4.80 -3.77
C ALA A 220 -5.97 4.26 -4.88
N ALA A 221 -6.55 5.14 -5.71
CA ALA A 221 -7.35 4.75 -6.86
C ALA A 221 -6.50 4.05 -7.93
N PHE A 222 -5.35 4.63 -8.30
CA PHE A 222 -4.47 4.12 -9.36
C PHE A 222 -3.90 2.74 -9.02
N THR A 223 -3.47 2.54 -7.78
CA THR A 223 -2.98 1.24 -7.29
C THR A 223 -4.10 0.20 -7.25
N ARG A 224 -5.32 0.58 -6.87
CA ARG A 224 -6.47 -0.34 -6.86
C ARG A 224 -6.88 -0.77 -8.27
N THR A 225 -7.03 0.18 -9.20
CA THR A 225 -7.41 -0.14 -10.58
C THR A 225 -6.33 -0.97 -11.26
N SER A 226 -5.05 -0.66 -11.02
CA SER A 226 -3.93 -1.46 -11.55
C SER A 226 -3.88 -2.87 -10.97
N LEU A 227 -4.19 -3.05 -9.68
CA LEU A 227 -4.35 -4.38 -9.06
C LEU A 227 -5.43 -5.20 -9.77
N ARG A 228 -6.63 -4.62 -9.93
CA ARG A 228 -7.76 -5.32 -10.54
C ARG A 228 -7.49 -5.67 -12.00
N ARG A 229 -6.91 -4.74 -12.76
CA ARG A 229 -6.51 -5.00 -14.15
C ARG A 229 -5.44 -6.08 -14.25
N GLY A 230 -4.40 -6.03 -13.42
CA GLY A 230 -3.33 -7.03 -13.44
C GLY A 230 -3.75 -8.42 -12.96
N LEU A 231 -4.79 -8.53 -12.13
CA LEU A 231 -5.44 -9.79 -11.76
C LEU A 231 -6.57 -10.22 -12.71
N GLY A 232 -6.90 -9.40 -13.72
CA GLY A 232 -7.96 -9.68 -14.67
C GLY A 232 -9.37 -9.67 -14.07
N THR A 233 -9.59 -8.94 -12.98
CA THR A 233 -10.90 -8.86 -12.30
C THR A 233 -11.77 -7.69 -12.77
N GLU A 234 -11.17 -6.67 -13.39
CA GLU A 234 -11.89 -5.60 -14.07
C GLU A 234 -11.19 -5.25 -15.40
N SER A 235 -11.99 -5.08 -16.45
CA SER A 235 -11.57 -4.50 -17.72
C SER A 235 -12.04 -3.06 -17.77
N TYR A 236 -11.09 -2.13 -17.84
CA TYR A 236 -11.35 -0.71 -18.08
C TYR A 236 -11.02 -0.44 -19.54
N GLU A 237 -12.03 -0.50 -20.39
CA GLU A 237 -11.98 -0.14 -21.82
C GLU A 237 -12.59 1.24 -22.05
#